data_AF-A0A537AA60-F1
#
_entry.id   AF-A0A537AA60-F1
#
_cell.length_a   1.000
_cell.length_b   1.000
_cell.length_c   1.000
_cell.angle_alpha   90.00
_cell.angle_beta   90.00
_cell.angle_gamma   90.00
#
_symmetry.space_group_name_H-M   'P 1'
#
loop_
_entity.id
_entity.type
_entity.pdbx_description
1 polymer ?
#
loop_
_entity_poly.entity_id
_entity_poly.type
_entity_poly.pdbx_seq_one_letter_code
_entity_poly.pdbx_strand_id
1 'polypeptide(L)'
;MLVSEFDYALPAELIAQHPAPERSASRLLHVDARGALHDRRFADLPSLVDERDTVVLNDTRVVKARLFGRKPSGGQVELFVERALGDRQALALMRAGHAPKAGTEVLIGDARATVEGREGELYRVRFSDDIERVLERHGTVPLPPYITHAPDAADAERYQTVYAAQPGAVAAPTAGLHFDAAMLERLRLRGARLAKLTLHVGFNVPKSTMEATRGRRVLAVGTTTLRALESAAASGASSGETDLFIYPGYEFQVVDRLLTNFHLPKSTLLMLVCAFGGRGNMLRAYRHAVEQRYRFFSYGDAMLIER
;
A
#
# COMPACT_ATOMS: atom_id res chain seq x y z
N MET A 1 1.79 25.80 -5.76
CA MET A 1 1.15 24.64 -6.40
C MET A 1 -0.16 24.39 -5.70
N LEU A 2 -1.28 24.42 -6.42
CA LEU A 2 -2.60 24.26 -5.81
C LEU A 2 -3.07 22.81 -5.95
N VAL A 3 -3.71 22.27 -4.91
CA VAL A 3 -4.27 20.91 -4.93
C VAL A 3 -5.27 20.72 -6.07
N SER A 4 -5.98 21.80 -6.45
CA SER A 4 -6.92 21.84 -7.58
C SER A 4 -6.26 21.59 -8.94
N GLU A 5 -4.94 21.74 -9.08
CA GLU A 5 -4.22 21.42 -10.31
C GLU A 5 -4.07 19.91 -10.54
N PHE A 6 -4.42 19.09 -9.55
CA PHE A 6 -4.37 17.63 -9.57
C PHE A 6 -5.80 17.08 -9.49
N ASP A 7 -6.70 17.58 -10.32
CA ASP A 7 -8.10 17.17 -10.32
C ASP A 7 -8.49 16.47 -11.63
N TYR A 8 -9.43 15.55 -11.54
CA TYR A 8 -10.08 14.90 -12.67
C TYR A 8 -11.42 14.30 -12.22
N ALA A 9 -12.37 14.17 -13.14
CA ALA A 9 -13.65 13.56 -12.83
C ALA A 9 -13.50 12.04 -12.68
N LEU A 10 -13.78 11.50 -11.49
CA LEU A 10 -13.78 10.07 -11.22
C LEU A 10 -15.20 9.60 -10.86
N PRO A 11 -15.90 8.91 -11.78
CA PRO A 11 -17.16 8.26 -11.46
C PRO A 11 -16.98 7.20 -10.35
N ALA A 12 -17.88 7.20 -9.36
CA ALA A 12 -17.76 6.34 -8.18
C ALA A 12 -17.81 4.84 -8.53
N GLU A 13 -18.54 4.48 -9.60
CA GLU A 13 -18.67 3.12 -10.10
C GLU A 13 -17.36 2.56 -10.70
N LEU A 14 -16.37 3.41 -11.00
CA LEU A 14 -15.05 2.97 -11.43
C LEU A 14 -14.13 2.61 -10.25
N ILE A 15 -14.53 2.88 -9.01
CA ILE A 15 -13.77 2.51 -7.80
C ILE A 15 -14.01 1.04 -7.50
N ALA A 16 -12.97 0.21 -7.66
CA ALA A 16 -13.09 -1.23 -7.41
C ALA A 16 -13.34 -1.53 -5.93
N GLN A 17 -14.48 -2.15 -5.65
CA GLN A 17 -14.85 -2.62 -4.31
C GLN A 17 -14.27 -4.01 -4.01
N HIS A 18 -14.10 -4.85 -5.02
CA HIS A 18 -13.57 -6.22 -4.86
C HIS A 18 -12.37 -6.46 -5.78
N PRO A 19 -11.41 -7.33 -5.37
CA PRO A 19 -10.30 -7.74 -6.22
C PRO A 19 -10.81 -8.50 -7.46
N ALA A 20 -10.06 -8.45 -8.56
CA ALA A 20 -10.35 -9.29 -9.72
C ALA A 20 -10.24 -10.79 -9.34
N PRO A 21 -11.04 -11.71 -9.89
CA PRO A 21 -10.99 -13.14 -9.55
C PRO A 21 -9.57 -13.73 -9.63
N GLU A 22 -8.84 -13.36 -10.69
CA GLU A 22 -7.42 -13.67 -10.87
C GLU A 22 -6.57 -12.41 -10.68
N ARG A 23 -5.41 -12.56 -10.03
CA ARG A 23 -4.51 -11.42 -9.74
C ARG A 23 -4.01 -10.75 -11.02
N SER A 24 -3.61 -11.53 -12.01
CA SER A 24 -3.02 -11.06 -13.27
C SER A 24 -4.04 -10.65 -14.33
N ALA A 25 -5.34 -10.76 -14.06
CA ALA A 25 -6.39 -10.42 -15.02
C ALA A 25 -6.68 -8.91 -15.12
N SER A 26 -6.07 -8.09 -14.24
CA SER A 26 -6.22 -6.64 -14.28
C SER A 26 -5.68 -6.06 -15.59
N ARG A 27 -6.20 -4.88 -15.94
CA ARG A 27 -5.64 -4.11 -17.06
C ARG A 27 -4.36 -3.42 -16.62
N LEU A 28 -3.55 -3.05 -17.60
CA LEU A 28 -2.33 -2.28 -17.42
C LEU A 28 -2.35 -1.10 -18.39
N LEU A 29 -2.42 0.12 -17.88
CA LEU A 29 -2.14 1.30 -18.68
C LEU A 29 -0.64 1.57 -18.66
N HIS A 30 0.03 1.43 -19.79
CA HIS A 30 1.44 1.76 -19.90
C HIS A 30 1.59 3.17 -20.48
N VAL A 31 2.20 4.06 -19.70
CA VAL A 31 2.60 5.40 -20.10
C VAL A 31 4.10 5.38 -20.35
N ASP A 32 4.50 5.46 -21.61
CA ASP A 32 5.92 5.45 -21.97
C ASP A 32 6.60 6.80 -21.66
N ALA A 33 7.93 6.84 -21.81
CA ALA A 33 8.73 8.04 -21.53
C ALA A 33 8.36 9.26 -22.41
N ARG A 34 7.64 9.07 -23.52
CA ARG A 34 7.13 10.16 -24.38
C ARG A 34 5.72 10.59 -23.97
N GLY A 35 5.12 9.93 -22.98
CA GLY A 35 3.76 10.16 -22.53
C GLY A 35 2.70 9.57 -23.45
N ALA A 36 3.05 8.63 -24.34
CA ALA A 36 2.07 7.89 -25.12
C ALA A 36 1.43 6.78 -24.28
N LEU A 37 0.15 6.52 -24.56
CA LEU A 37 -0.68 5.62 -23.77
C LEU A 37 -0.88 4.31 -24.51
N HIS A 38 -0.60 3.20 -23.84
CA HIS A 38 -0.75 1.85 -24.37
C HIS A 38 -1.67 1.05 -23.44
N ASP A 39 -2.86 0.70 -23.94
CA ASP A 39 -3.77 -0.22 -23.26
C ASP A 39 -3.24 -1.66 -23.35
N ARG A 40 -2.94 -2.26 -22.21
CA ARG A 40 -2.41 -3.61 -22.09
C ARG A 40 -3.16 -4.43 -21.03
N ARG A 41 -2.83 -5.71 -20.94
CA ARG A 41 -3.17 -6.55 -19.79
C ARG A 41 -1.98 -6.61 -18.84
N PHE A 42 -2.25 -6.80 -17.55
CA PHE A 42 -1.17 -7.00 -16.58
C PHE A 42 -0.31 -8.22 -16.92
N ALA A 43 -0.91 -9.24 -17.52
CA ALA A 43 -0.24 -10.39 -18.12
C ALA A 43 0.90 -10.03 -19.10
N ASP A 44 0.85 -8.86 -19.74
CA ASP A 44 1.84 -8.40 -20.71
C ASP A 44 3.10 -7.80 -20.06
N LEU A 45 3.11 -7.55 -18.73
CA LEU A 45 4.23 -6.93 -18.04
C LEU A 45 5.60 -7.59 -18.32
N PRO A 46 5.75 -8.94 -18.42
CA PRO A 46 7.04 -9.56 -18.72
C PRO A 46 7.62 -9.20 -20.09
N SER A 47 6.78 -8.78 -21.04
CA SER A 47 7.24 -8.31 -22.36
C SER A 47 7.87 -6.91 -22.30
N LEU A 48 7.59 -6.16 -21.21
CA LEU A 48 8.07 -4.80 -20.98
C LEU A 48 9.31 -4.77 -20.07
N VAL A 49 9.83 -5.93 -19.70
CA VAL A 49 10.92 -6.08 -18.74
C VAL A 49 11.99 -7.01 -19.35
N ASP A 50 13.26 -6.68 -19.11
CA ASP A 50 14.43 -7.40 -19.59
C ASP A 50 15.56 -7.46 -18.55
N GLU A 51 16.72 -8.00 -18.93
CA GLU A 51 17.87 -8.22 -18.07
C GLU A 51 18.50 -6.95 -17.47
N ARG A 52 18.16 -5.78 -18.00
CA ARG A 52 18.61 -4.48 -17.50
C ARG A 52 17.75 -3.98 -16.34
N ASP A 53 16.61 -4.62 -16.07
CA ASP A 53 15.69 -4.20 -15.03
C ASP A 53 15.96 -4.85 -13.67
N THR A 54 15.75 -4.07 -12.62
CA THR A 54 15.55 -4.56 -11.25
C THR A 54 14.16 -4.18 -10.79
N VAL A 55 13.32 -5.19 -10.55
CA VAL A 55 11.97 -5.03 -10.01
C VAL A 55 12.05 -5.07 -8.48
N VAL A 56 11.75 -3.95 -7.84
CA VAL A 56 11.79 -3.82 -6.39
C VAL A 56 10.37 -3.98 -5.83
N LEU A 57 10.23 -4.96 -4.93
CA LEU A 57 8.98 -5.40 -4.35
C LEU A 57 8.93 -5.03 -2.87
N ASN A 58 7.78 -4.57 -2.38
CA ASN A 58 7.55 -4.39 -0.95
C ASN A 58 7.01 -5.68 -0.33
N ASP A 59 7.82 -6.38 0.46
CA ASP A 59 7.47 -7.69 1.03
C ASP A 59 6.76 -7.61 2.38
N THR A 60 6.25 -6.43 2.75
CA THR A 60 5.45 -6.28 3.95
C THR A 60 4.18 -7.13 3.90
N ARG A 61 3.94 -7.82 5.01
CA ARG A 61 2.74 -8.59 5.31
C ARG A 61 1.79 -7.76 6.16
N VAL A 62 0.53 -7.73 5.74
CA VAL A 62 -0.55 -7.04 6.43
C VAL A 62 -0.89 -7.79 7.71
N VAL A 63 -0.97 -7.06 8.81
CA VAL A 63 -1.43 -7.57 10.10
C VAL A 63 -2.94 -7.32 10.21
N LYS A 64 -3.65 -8.26 10.83
CA LYS A 64 -5.08 -8.16 11.16
C LYS A 64 -5.33 -7.14 12.29
N ALA A 65 -4.97 -5.88 12.04
CA ALA A 65 -4.86 -4.85 13.06
C ALA A 65 -6.21 -4.26 13.53
N ARG A 66 -7.32 -4.61 12.88
CA ARG A 66 -8.66 -4.08 13.18
C ARG A 66 -9.42 -5.05 14.07
N LEU A 67 -9.79 -4.61 15.27
CA LEU A 67 -10.56 -5.38 16.23
C LEU A 67 -11.93 -4.76 16.45
N PHE A 68 -12.94 -5.61 16.60
CA PHE A 68 -14.28 -5.21 16.99
C PHE A 68 -14.58 -5.74 18.37
N GLY A 69 -15.07 -4.86 19.24
CA GLY A 69 -15.40 -5.19 20.61
C GLY A 69 -16.59 -4.41 21.15
N ARG A 70 -16.90 -4.67 22.41
CA ARG A 70 -17.99 -4.02 23.13
C ARG A 70 -17.55 -3.64 24.53
N LYS A 71 -17.99 -2.48 25.00
CA LYS A 71 -17.90 -2.11 26.42
C LYS A 71 -18.81 -3.03 27.23
N PRO A 72 -18.56 -3.22 28.55
CA PRO A 72 -19.50 -3.90 29.43
C PRO A 72 -20.92 -3.32 29.39
N SER A 73 -21.07 -2.03 29.09
CA SER A 73 -22.36 -1.36 28.89
C SER A 73 -23.09 -1.72 27.58
N GLY A 74 -22.49 -2.55 26.72
CA GLY A 74 -23.01 -2.96 25.41
C GLY A 74 -22.61 -2.04 24.24
N GLY A 75 -22.02 -0.87 24.52
CA GLY A 75 -21.59 0.07 23.47
C GLY A 75 -20.50 -0.52 22.58
N GLN A 76 -20.68 -0.46 21.26
CA GLN A 76 -19.68 -0.95 20.29
C GLN A 76 -18.42 -0.09 20.30
N VAL A 77 -17.28 -0.76 20.13
CA VAL A 77 -15.96 -0.16 20.02
C VAL A 77 -15.21 -0.84 18.90
N GLU A 78 -14.66 -0.04 18.00
CA GLU A 78 -13.72 -0.48 16.99
C GLU A 78 -12.32 -0.01 17.42
N LEU A 79 -11.35 -0.92 17.43
CA LEU A 79 -9.95 -0.61 17.69
C LEU A 79 -9.13 -0.87 16.44
N PHE A 80 -8.18 -0.01 16.18
CA PHE A 80 -7.23 -0.15 15.10
C PHE A 80 -5.83 -0.04 15.68
N VAL A 81 -5.17 -1.18 15.83
CA VAL A 81 -3.82 -1.26 16.40
C VAL A 81 -2.82 -0.69 15.40
N GLU A 82 -2.20 0.42 15.77
CA GLU A 82 -1.17 1.05 14.94
C GLU A 82 0.20 0.46 15.26
N ARG A 83 0.54 0.35 16.54
CA ARG A 83 1.87 -0.04 16.99
C ARG A 83 1.82 -0.79 18.32
N ALA A 84 2.43 -1.97 18.37
CA ALA A 84 2.69 -2.67 19.63
C ALA A 84 3.82 -1.98 20.41
N LEU A 85 3.67 -1.88 21.73
CA LEU A 85 4.64 -1.31 22.68
C LEU A 85 5.26 -2.40 23.57
N GLY A 86 5.21 -3.66 23.12
CA GLY A 86 5.55 -4.88 23.86
C GLY A 86 4.46 -5.93 23.68
N ASP A 87 4.51 -7.00 24.48
CA ASP A 87 3.68 -8.19 24.27
C ASP A 87 2.18 -7.94 24.50
N ARG A 88 1.83 -6.97 25.35
CA ARG A 88 0.42 -6.75 25.76
C ARG A 88 -0.05 -5.31 25.66
N GLN A 89 0.78 -4.40 25.17
CA GLN A 89 0.43 -2.99 25.06
C GLN A 89 0.51 -2.54 23.61
N ALA A 90 -0.37 -1.61 23.23
CA ALA A 90 -0.29 -0.95 21.94
C ALA A 90 -0.85 0.47 21.97
N LEU A 91 -0.48 1.22 20.94
CA LEU A 91 -1.19 2.40 20.51
C LEU A 91 -2.24 2.01 19.47
N ALA A 92 -3.46 2.50 19.66
CA ALA A 92 -4.57 2.23 18.77
C ALA A 92 -5.46 3.46 18.57
N LEU A 93 -5.97 3.63 17.35
CA LEU A 93 -7.15 4.48 17.13
C LEU A 93 -8.39 3.74 17.62
N MET A 94 -9.30 4.45 18.27
CA MET A 94 -10.57 3.86 18.75
C MET A 94 -11.75 4.67 18.23
N ARG A 95 -12.74 3.97 17.67
CA ARG A 95 -14.03 4.55 17.29
C ARG A 95 -15.12 3.96 18.18
N ALA A 96 -15.81 4.82 18.90
CA ALA A 96 -16.93 4.47 19.77
C ALA A 96 -17.90 5.65 19.84
N GLY A 97 -19.18 5.41 20.14
CA GLY A 97 -20.17 6.48 20.26
C GLY A 97 -19.81 7.55 21.30
N HIS A 98 -19.14 7.14 22.39
CA HIS A 98 -18.50 8.04 23.34
C HIS A 98 -17.03 7.64 23.52
N ALA A 99 -16.14 8.64 23.52
CA ALA A 99 -14.71 8.46 23.74
C ALA A 99 -14.44 7.63 25.02
N PRO A 100 -13.77 6.47 24.93
CA PRO A 100 -13.38 5.68 26.09
C PRO A 100 -12.48 6.49 27.03
N LYS A 101 -12.68 6.36 28.34
CA LYS A 101 -11.79 6.93 29.38
C LYS A 101 -10.78 5.88 29.83
N ALA A 102 -9.70 6.31 30.48
CA ALA A 102 -8.80 5.38 31.17
C ALA A 102 -9.59 4.47 32.14
N GLY A 103 -9.21 3.19 32.20
CA GLY A 103 -9.93 2.13 32.91
C GLY A 103 -11.10 1.53 32.13
N THR A 104 -11.48 2.05 30.95
CA THR A 104 -12.54 1.44 30.14
C THR A 104 -12.09 0.08 29.64
N GLU A 105 -12.86 -0.97 29.96
CA GLU A 105 -12.69 -2.29 29.39
C GLU A 105 -13.46 -2.44 28.07
N VAL A 106 -12.86 -3.16 27.14
CA VAL A 106 -13.46 -3.56 25.86
C VAL A 106 -13.30 -5.07 25.71
N LEU A 107 -14.43 -5.76 25.58
CA LEU A 107 -14.50 -7.20 25.33
C LEU A 107 -14.34 -7.46 23.84
N ILE A 108 -13.39 -8.32 23.46
CA ILE A 108 -13.01 -8.64 22.08
C ILE A 108 -12.99 -10.16 21.93
N GLY A 109 -14.13 -10.75 21.55
CA GLY A 109 -14.29 -12.21 21.58
C GLY A 109 -14.08 -12.75 23.00
N ASP A 110 -13.07 -13.60 23.19
CA ASP A 110 -12.63 -14.12 24.49
C ASP A 110 -11.55 -13.28 25.17
N ALA A 111 -10.98 -12.28 24.49
CA ALA A 111 -9.97 -11.38 24.99
C ALA A 111 -10.57 -10.09 25.57
N ARG A 112 -9.77 -9.35 26.35
CA ARG A 112 -10.13 -8.03 26.87
C ARG A 112 -9.01 -7.03 26.58
N ALA A 113 -9.40 -5.79 26.30
CA ALA A 113 -8.49 -4.66 26.22
C ALA A 113 -8.92 -3.58 27.20
N THR A 114 -7.99 -3.07 28.00
CA THR A 114 -8.21 -1.97 28.95
C THR A 114 -7.53 -0.71 28.43
N VAL A 115 -8.28 0.38 28.35
CA VAL A 115 -7.74 1.70 27.98
C VAL A 115 -6.93 2.23 29.15
N GLU A 116 -5.65 2.54 28.94
CA GLU A 116 -4.75 3.08 29.97
C GLU A 116 -4.66 4.60 29.91
N GLY A 117 -4.83 5.18 28.73
CA GLY A 117 -4.72 6.62 28.52
C GLY A 117 -4.75 7.00 27.04
N ARG A 118 -4.32 8.24 26.74
CA ARG A 118 -4.19 8.75 25.38
C ARG A 118 -2.81 9.34 25.15
N GLU A 119 -2.32 9.22 23.92
CA GLU A 119 -1.10 9.82 23.38
C GLU A 119 -1.48 10.54 22.09
N GLY A 120 -1.79 11.84 22.21
CA GLY A 120 -2.39 12.60 21.12
C GLY A 120 -3.73 11.99 20.69
N GLU A 121 -3.84 11.63 19.41
CA GLU A 121 -5.04 11.01 18.85
C GLU A 121 -5.17 9.52 19.21
N LEU A 122 -4.09 8.87 19.63
CA LEU A 122 -4.04 7.44 19.91
C LEU A 122 -4.43 7.12 21.34
N TYR A 123 -5.00 5.94 21.54
CA TYR A 123 -5.25 5.35 22.84
C TYR A 123 -4.14 4.36 23.16
N ARG A 124 -3.58 4.46 24.37
CA ARG A 124 -2.77 3.38 24.93
C ARG A 124 -3.70 2.32 25.49
N VAL A 125 -3.59 1.10 25.00
CA VAL A 125 -4.42 -0.03 25.41
C VAL A 125 -3.56 -1.19 25.89
N ARG A 126 -4.01 -1.87 26.95
CA ARG A 126 -3.41 -3.11 27.45
C ARG A 126 -4.36 -4.28 27.21
N PHE A 127 -3.87 -5.33 26.57
CA PHE A 127 -4.59 -6.57 26.32
C PHE A 127 -4.42 -7.57 27.47
N SER A 128 -5.44 -8.42 27.67
CA SER A 128 -5.43 -9.49 28.67
C SER A 128 -4.49 -10.64 28.33
N ASP A 129 -4.20 -10.82 27.04
CA ASP A 129 -3.28 -11.81 26.49
C ASP A 129 -2.27 -11.11 25.55
N ASP A 130 -1.34 -11.88 25.02
CA ASP A 130 -0.41 -11.45 23.98
C ASP A 130 -1.14 -10.81 22.78
N ILE A 131 -0.68 -9.63 22.37
CA ILE A 131 -1.34 -8.83 21.33
C ILE A 131 -1.31 -9.52 19.98
N GLU A 132 -0.22 -10.21 19.63
CA GLU A 132 -0.13 -10.91 18.36
C GLU A 132 -1.17 -12.03 18.30
N ARG A 133 -1.34 -12.78 19.39
CA ARG A 133 -2.38 -13.81 19.50
C ARG A 133 -3.80 -13.23 19.43
N VAL A 134 -4.04 -12.10 20.08
CA VAL A 134 -5.35 -11.43 20.02
C VAL A 134 -5.67 -10.98 18.59
N LEU A 135 -4.70 -10.36 17.90
CA LEU A 135 -4.86 -9.92 16.52
C LEU A 135 -5.02 -11.10 15.55
N GLU A 136 -4.31 -12.20 15.76
CA GLU A 136 -4.41 -13.38 14.90
C GLU A 136 -5.81 -14.01 14.96
N ARG A 137 -6.36 -14.14 16.18
CA ARG A 137 -7.65 -14.77 16.48
C ARG A 137 -8.85 -13.88 16.15
N HIS A 138 -8.79 -12.61 16.55
CA HIS A 138 -9.96 -11.71 16.53
C HIS A 138 -9.84 -10.56 15.54
N GLY A 139 -8.63 -10.36 15.01
CA GLY A 139 -8.38 -9.29 14.07
C GLY A 139 -9.03 -9.53 12.72
N THR A 140 -9.37 -8.44 12.07
CA THR A 140 -9.76 -8.42 10.66
C THR A 140 -8.77 -7.55 9.88
N VAL A 141 -8.65 -7.81 8.58
CA VAL A 141 -7.81 -6.98 7.71
C VAL A 141 -8.41 -5.57 7.65
N PRO A 142 -7.60 -4.53 7.92
CA PRO A 142 -8.06 -3.15 7.81
C PRO A 142 -8.17 -2.74 6.35
N LEU A 143 -9.35 -2.94 5.76
CA LEU A 143 -9.65 -2.44 4.42
C LEU A 143 -9.71 -0.90 4.41
N PRO A 144 -9.24 -0.25 3.33
CA PRO A 144 -9.33 1.19 3.16
C PRO A 144 -10.78 1.71 3.23
N PRO A 145 -11.00 2.96 3.67
CA PRO A 145 -12.34 3.48 3.96
C PRO A 145 -13.27 3.63 2.74
N TYR A 146 -12.73 3.61 1.52
CA TYR A 146 -13.52 3.64 0.28
C TYR A 146 -14.06 2.25 -0.12
N ILE A 147 -13.64 1.20 0.58
CA ILE A 147 -14.22 -0.15 0.46
C ILE A 147 -15.38 -0.22 1.44
N THR A 148 -16.60 -0.38 0.92
CA THR A 148 -17.82 -0.18 1.72
C THR A 148 -18.37 -1.45 2.35
N HIS A 149 -17.88 -2.64 1.94
CA HIS A 149 -18.26 -3.90 2.55
C HIS A 149 -17.35 -4.29 3.72
N ALA A 150 -17.85 -5.18 4.59
CA ALA A 150 -17.04 -5.73 5.66
C ALA A 150 -16.00 -6.72 5.09
N PRO A 151 -14.76 -6.76 5.61
CA PRO A 151 -13.75 -7.70 5.14
C PRO A 151 -14.25 -9.14 5.24
N ASP A 152 -14.11 -9.90 4.16
CA ASP A 152 -14.41 -11.33 4.13
C ASP A 152 -13.13 -12.20 4.00
N ALA A 153 -13.31 -13.51 3.84
CA ALA A 153 -12.19 -14.44 3.69
C ALA A 153 -11.39 -14.18 2.41
N ALA A 154 -12.05 -13.77 1.32
CA ALA A 154 -11.39 -13.43 0.07
C ALA A 154 -10.56 -12.14 0.22
N ASP A 155 -11.07 -11.13 0.93
CA ASP A 155 -10.27 -9.94 1.28
C ASP A 155 -9.04 -10.29 2.11
N ALA A 156 -9.19 -11.16 3.10
CA ALA A 156 -8.07 -11.60 3.94
C ALA A 156 -6.95 -12.28 3.12
N GLU A 157 -7.31 -13.04 2.08
CA GLU A 157 -6.36 -13.67 1.16
C GLU A 157 -5.82 -12.70 0.10
N ARG A 158 -6.68 -11.86 -0.46
CA ARG A 158 -6.40 -11.05 -1.66
C ARG A 158 -5.81 -9.69 -1.34
N TYR A 159 -6.03 -9.17 -0.15
CA TYR A 159 -5.38 -7.95 0.37
C TYR A 159 -3.97 -8.24 0.91
N GLN A 160 -3.28 -9.18 0.27
CA GLN A 160 -1.90 -9.57 0.56
C GLN A 160 -1.18 -9.91 -0.75
N THR A 161 0.08 -9.48 -0.89
CA THR A 161 0.94 -9.88 -2.01
C THR A 161 1.43 -11.32 -1.84
N VAL A 162 1.63 -12.03 -2.94
CA VAL A 162 2.10 -13.43 -2.94
C VAL A 162 3.54 -13.60 -2.45
N TYR A 163 4.27 -12.51 -2.28
CA TYR A 163 5.68 -12.47 -1.88
C TYR A 163 5.89 -11.82 -0.50
N ALA A 164 4.81 -11.58 0.22
CA ALA A 164 4.84 -11.02 1.57
C ALA A 164 5.50 -11.97 2.57
N ALA A 165 6.39 -11.41 3.39
CA ALA A 165 7.19 -12.17 4.35
C ALA A 165 7.24 -11.49 5.72
N GLN A 166 7.35 -10.16 5.78
CA GLN A 166 7.62 -9.44 7.03
C GLN A 166 6.33 -8.83 7.61
N PRO A 167 5.76 -9.34 8.72
CA PRO A 167 4.57 -8.76 9.33
C PRO A 167 4.89 -7.38 9.91
N GLY A 168 4.00 -6.41 9.71
CA GLY A 168 4.11 -5.13 10.42
C GLY A 168 3.48 -3.91 9.77
N ALA A 169 2.78 -4.05 8.64
CA ALA A 169 1.91 -2.96 8.16
C ALA A 169 0.44 -3.29 8.34
N VAL A 170 -0.31 -2.21 8.46
CA VAL A 170 -1.76 -2.20 8.42
C VAL A 170 -2.24 -2.19 6.96
N ALA A 171 -1.59 -1.42 6.09
CA ALA A 171 -1.98 -1.32 4.68
C ALA A 171 -1.14 -2.24 3.79
N ALA A 172 -1.78 -2.87 2.80
CA ALA A 172 -1.09 -3.67 1.80
C ALA A 172 -0.31 -2.77 0.82
N PRO A 173 0.83 -3.24 0.27
CA PRO A 173 1.43 -2.65 -0.92
C PRO A 173 0.59 -3.01 -2.15
N THR A 174 -0.44 -2.20 -2.43
CA THR A 174 -1.57 -2.61 -3.29
C THR A 174 -1.23 -2.77 -4.77
N ALA A 175 -0.22 -2.06 -5.26
CA ALA A 175 0.35 -2.30 -6.61
C ALA A 175 0.98 -3.69 -6.76
N GLY A 176 1.35 -4.32 -5.64
CA GLY A 176 1.86 -5.68 -5.61
C GLY A 176 0.77 -6.76 -5.73
N LEU A 177 -0.51 -6.41 -5.55
CA LEU A 177 -1.59 -7.40 -5.50
C LEU A 177 -1.89 -8.05 -6.85
N HIS A 178 -1.48 -7.40 -7.94
CA HIS A 178 -1.63 -7.88 -9.32
C HIS A 178 -0.72 -9.06 -9.66
N PHE A 179 0.33 -9.28 -8.87
CA PHE A 179 1.29 -10.36 -9.10
C PHE A 179 0.78 -11.69 -8.55
N ASP A 180 0.87 -12.74 -9.36
CA ASP A 180 0.87 -14.13 -8.91
C ASP A 180 2.31 -14.70 -8.96
N ALA A 181 2.49 -15.92 -8.45
CA ALA A 181 3.80 -16.58 -8.46
C ALA A 181 4.33 -16.80 -9.88
N ALA A 182 3.46 -17.17 -10.82
CA ALA A 182 3.82 -17.41 -12.21
C ALA A 182 4.36 -16.14 -12.90
N MET A 183 3.80 -14.97 -12.59
CA MET A 183 4.26 -13.68 -13.08
C MET A 183 5.68 -13.37 -12.60
N LEU A 184 5.98 -13.59 -11.32
CA LEU A 184 7.32 -13.37 -10.78
C LEU A 184 8.35 -14.28 -11.46
N GLU A 185 8.00 -15.54 -11.69
CA GLU A 185 8.87 -16.48 -12.41
C GLU A 185 9.07 -16.07 -13.87
N ARG A 186 8.02 -15.60 -14.57
CA ARG A 186 8.16 -15.04 -15.93
C ARG A 186 9.12 -13.85 -15.96
N LEU A 187 9.07 -12.95 -14.97
CA LEU A 187 10.01 -11.83 -14.88
C LEU A 187 11.44 -12.30 -14.66
N ARG A 188 11.67 -13.31 -13.81
CA ARG A 188 12.99 -13.92 -13.62
C ARG A 188 13.52 -14.57 -14.91
N LEU A 189 12.67 -15.30 -15.62
CA LEU A 189 13.02 -15.95 -16.90
C LEU A 189 13.36 -14.93 -18.00
N ARG A 190 12.84 -13.70 -17.90
CA ARG A 190 13.23 -12.57 -18.77
C ARG A 190 14.58 -11.94 -18.38
N GLY A 191 15.24 -12.44 -17.34
CA GLY A 191 16.54 -11.95 -16.87
C GLY A 191 16.47 -10.83 -15.84
N ALA A 192 15.27 -10.33 -15.49
CA ALA A 192 15.14 -9.26 -14.52
C ALA A 192 15.49 -9.71 -13.11
N ARG A 193 16.14 -8.83 -12.35
CA ARG A 193 16.43 -9.09 -10.93
C ARG A 193 15.24 -8.69 -10.09
N LEU A 194 14.82 -9.59 -9.22
CA LEU A 194 13.82 -9.29 -8.20
C LEU A 194 14.53 -8.95 -6.89
N ALA A 195 14.27 -7.77 -6.35
CA ALA A 195 14.77 -7.31 -5.07
C ALA A 195 13.61 -6.95 -4.15
N LYS A 196 13.85 -6.96 -2.83
CA LYS A 196 12.80 -6.73 -1.83
C LYS A 196 13.21 -5.64 -0.85
N LEU A 197 12.23 -4.86 -0.42
CA LEU A 197 12.35 -3.99 0.75
C LEU A 197 11.13 -4.22 1.65
N THR A 198 11.24 -3.81 2.90
CA THR A 198 10.15 -3.86 3.86
C THR A 198 9.79 -2.43 4.28
N LEU A 199 8.50 -2.11 4.30
CA LEU A 199 8.01 -0.85 4.87
C LEU A 199 6.95 -1.10 5.94
N HIS A 200 7.20 -0.62 7.15
CA HIS A 200 6.23 -0.54 8.24
C HIS A 200 5.92 0.94 8.51
N VAL A 201 6.15 1.40 9.74
CA VAL A 201 6.21 2.83 10.08
C VAL A 201 7.45 3.50 9.47
N GLY A 202 8.57 2.77 9.39
CA GLY A 202 9.79 3.16 8.70
C GLY A 202 10.12 2.25 7.51
N PHE A 203 11.07 2.69 6.69
CA PHE A 203 11.64 1.89 5.62
C PHE A 203 12.81 1.02 6.11
N ASN A 204 12.92 -0.16 5.52
CA ASN A 204 14.10 -1.01 5.56
C ASN A 204 14.39 -1.45 4.12
N VAL A 205 15.42 -0.86 3.53
CA VAL A 205 15.94 -1.21 2.21
C VAL A 205 17.27 -1.94 2.41
N PRO A 206 17.29 -3.28 2.29
CA PRO A 206 18.51 -4.05 2.47
C PRO A 206 19.63 -3.56 1.56
N LYS A 207 20.88 -3.62 2.03
CA LYS A 207 22.06 -3.28 1.20
C LYS A 207 22.10 -4.07 -0.10
N SER A 208 21.72 -5.34 -0.06
CA SER A 208 21.61 -6.21 -1.25
C SER A 208 20.57 -5.72 -2.26
N THR A 209 19.53 -5.03 -1.81
CA THR A 209 18.52 -4.38 -2.67
C THR A 209 19.08 -3.11 -3.28
N MET A 210 19.78 -2.26 -2.52
CA MET A 210 20.47 -1.09 -3.09
C MET A 210 21.60 -1.48 -4.05
N GLU A 211 22.29 -2.59 -3.82
CA GLU A 211 23.27 -3.13 -4.77
C GLU A 211 22.60 -3.70 -6.02
N ALA A 212 21.38 -4.25 -5.88
CA ALA A 212 20.61 -4.76 -7.00
C ALA A 212 20.23 -3.66 -7.99
N THR A 213 19.99 -2.44 -7.51
CA THR A 213 19.56 -1.33 -8.35
C THR A 213 20.70 -0.65 -9.12
N ARG A 214 21.96 -0.82 -8.70
CA ARG A 214 23.11 -0.13 -9.32
C ARG A 214 23.31 -0.53 -10.78
N GLY A 215 23.39 0.47 -11.66
CA GLY A 215 23.66 0.29 -13.09
C GLY A 215 22.52 -0.41 -13.86
N ARG A 216 21.31 -0.40 -13.30
CA ARG A 216 20.12 -1.05 -13.86
C ARG A 216 18.93 -0.10 -13.84
N ARG A 217 17.96 -0.36 -14.72
CA ARG A 217 16.67 0.34 -14.69
C ARG A 217 15.89 -0.15 -13.48
N VAL A 218 15.44 0.75 -12.63
CA VAL A 218 14.72 0.37 -11.41
C VAL A 218 13.22 0.50 -11.63
N LEU A 219 12.52 -0.63 -11.59
CA LEU A 219 11.06 -0.68 -11.55
C LEU A 219 10.59 -0.80 -10.09
N ALA A 220 10.11 0.31 -9.52
CA ALA A 220 9.49 0.30 -8.21
C ALA A 220 8.04 -0.19 -8.32
N VAL A 221 7.69 -1.22 -7.55
CA VAL A 221 6.30 -1.71 -7.44
C VAL A 221 5.62 -1.02 -6.26
N GLY A 222 4.89 0.04 -6.57
CA GLY A 222 4.14 0.88 -5.64
C GLY A 222 4.85 2.17 -5.26
N THR A 223 4.06 3.22 -5.03
CA THR A 223 4.54 4.53 -4.58
C THR A 223 5.27 4.48 -3.23
N THR A 224 4.88 3.56 -2.35
CA THR A 224 5.56 3.28 -1.09
C THR A 224 6.99 2.78 -1.29
N THR A 225 7.17 1.83 -2.22
CA THR A 225 8.49 1.31 -2.62
C THR A 225 9.36 2.42 -3.21
N LEU A 226 8.77 3.26 -4.07
CA LEU A 226 9.45 4.42 -4.62
C LEU A 226 9.96 5.34 -3.50
N ARG A 227 9.08 5.75 -2.57
CA ARG A 227 9.47 6.66 -1.48
C ARG A 227 10.58 6.08 -0.62
N ALA A 228 10.52 4.78 -0.33
CA ALA A 228 11.57 4.09 0.44
C ALA A 228 12.93 4.11 -0.26
N LEU A 229 12.96 3.82 -1.57
CA LEU A 229 14.19 3.83 -2.37
C LEU A 229 14.79 5.24 -2.46
N GLU A 230 13.97 6.25 -2.75
CA GLU A 230 14.43 7.64 -2.82
C GLU A 230 14.90 8.16 -1.45
N SER A 231 14.24 7.75 -0.36
CA SER A 231 14.67 8.11 1.01
C SER A 231 15.99 7.44 1.39
N ALA A 232 16.16 6.16 1.05
CA ALA A 232 17.41 5.43 1.28
C ALA A 232 18.57 6.03 0.49
N ALA A 233 18.34 6.45 -0.76
CA ALA A 233 19.35 7.12 -1.57
C ALA A 233 19.73 8.50 -1.02
N ALA A 234 18.75 9.32 -0.66
CA ALA A 234 18.99 10.66 -0.13
C ALA A 234 19.69 10.66 1.23
N SER A 235 19.36 9.70 2.11
CA SER A 235 19.95 9.59 3.45
C SER A 235 21.25 8.78 3.49
N GLY A 236 21.49 7.91 2.50
CA GLY A 236 22.53 6.89 2.55
C GLY A 236 22.27 5.77 3.57
N ALA A 237 21.11 5.77 4.24
CA ALA A 237 20.76 4.78 5.26
C ALA A 237 20.00 3.59 4.66
N SER A 238 20.27 2.39 5.18
CA SER A 238 19.50 1.18 4.83
C SER A 238 18.16 1.09 5.55
N SER A 239 17.94 1.87 6.60
CA SER A 239 16.68 1.90 7.35
C SER A 239 16.47 3.23 8.03
N GLY A 240 15.22 3.64 8.21
CA GLY A 240 14.85 4.88 8.89
C GLY A 240 13.38 5.21 8.74
N GLU A 241 12.96 6.37 9.25
CA GLU A 241 11.63 6.92 8.99
C GLU A 241 11.64 7.73 7.69
N THR A 242 10.48 7.87 7.04
CA THR A 242 10.36 8.67 5.82
C THR A 242 9.11 9.54 5.82
N ASP A 243 9.35 10.83 6.00
CA ASP A 243 8.35 11.88 5.75
C ASP A 243 8.49 12.45 4.34
N LEU A 244 9.18 11.74 3.44
CA LEU A 244 9.46 12.22 2.09
C LEU A 244 8.15 12.48 1.34
N PHE A 245 7.92 13.75 1.01
CA PHE A 245 6.78 14.21 0.24
C PHE A 245 7.21 14.55 -1.19
N ILE A 246 6.70 13.80 -2.16
CA ILE A 246 7.10 13.92 -3.58
C ILE A 246 6.02 14.67 -4.35
N TYR A 247 6.41 15.75 -5.02
CA TYR A 247 5.56 16.61 -5.84
C TYR A 247 6.33 17.06 -7.09
N PRO A 248 5.65 17.58 -8.14
CA PRO A 248 6.33 17.98 -9.37
C PRO A 248 7.47 18.97 -9.13
N GLY A 249 8.62 18.68 -9.74
CA GLY A 249 9.90 19.35 -9.47
C GLY A 249 10.87 18.48 -8.65
N TYR A 250 10.42 17.34 -8.10
CA TYR A 250 11.30 16.37 -7.45
C TYR A 250 12.24 15.68 -8.46
N GLU A 251 13.52 15.60 -8.12
CA GLU A 251 14.54 14.88 -8.91
C GLU A 251 14.70 13.45 -8.38
N PHE A 252 14.19 12.48 -9.13
CA PHE A 252 14.33 11.06 -8.79
C PHE A 252 15.74 10.56 -9.08
N GLN A 253 16.36 9.95 -8.06
CA GLN A 253 17.74 9.47 -8.09
C GLN A 253 17.84 7.99 -8.44
N VAL A 254 16.84 7.19 -8.05
CA VAL A 254 16.90 5.72 -8.13
C VAL A 254 15.89 5.17 -9.10
N VAL A 255 14.63 5.62 -9.02
CA VAL A 255 13.52 4.96 -9.72
C VAL A 255 13.39 5.47 -11.15
N ASP A 256 13.45 4.55 -12.12
CA ASP A 256 13.28 4.84 -13.55
C ASP A 256 11.88 4.50 -14.06
N ARG A 257 11.23 3.53 -13.41
CA ARG A 257 9.90 3.06 -13.81
C ARG A 257 9.05 2.84 -12.55
N LEU A 258 7.79 3.22 -12.60
CA LEU A 258 6.84 3.06 -11.50
C LEU A 258 5.66 2.22 -11.94
N LEU A 259 5.45 1.09 -11.27
CA LEU A 259 4.21 0.33 -11.35
C LEU A 259 3.33 0.70 -10.16
N THR A 260 2.14 1.23 -10.40
CA THR A 260 1.22 1.67 -9.35
C THR A 260 -0.25 1.43 -9.74
N ASN A 261 -1.17 1.74 -8.85
CA ASN A 261 -2.60 1.76 -9.14
C ASN A 261 -3.03 3.18 -9.54
N PHE A 262 -4.29 3.36 -9.95
CA PHE A 262 -4.86 4.69 -10.12
C PHE A 262 -5.28 5.30 -8.77
N HIS A 263 -5.06 6.61 -8.63
CA HIS A 263 -5.16 7.34 -7.35
C HIS A 263 -6.22 8.43 -7.39
N LEU A 264 -6.78 8.78 -6.23
CA LEU A 264 -7.80 9.83 -6.11
C LEU A 264 -7.40 11.17 -6.75
N PRO A 265 -8.36 11.91 -7.33
CA PRO A 265 -8.16 13.33 -7.58
C PRO A 265 -7.81 14.04 -6.26
N LYS A 266 -6.98 15.07 -6.35
CA LYS A 266 -6.55 15.92 -5.24
C LYS A 266 -5.78 15.17 -4.15
N SER A 267 -5.20 14.01 -4.48
CA SER A 267 -4.40 13.22 -3.54
C SER A 267 -2.91 13.46 -3.68
N THR A 268 -2.19 13.25 -2.59
CA THR A 268 -0.72 13.30 -2.54
C THR A 268 -0.08 12.23 -3.44
N LEU A 269 -0.74 11.07 -3.59
CA LEU A 269 -0.32 10.02 -4.51
C LEU A 269 -0.45 10.45 -5.97
N LEU A 270 -1.50 11.19 -6.33
CA LEU A 270 -1.63 11.78 -7.66
C LEU A 270 -0.52 12.81 -7.92
N MET A 271 -0.16 13.62 -6.92
CA MET A 271 0.97 14.54 -7.02
C MET A 271 2.29 13.80 -7.27
N LEU A 272 2.53 12.69 -6.56
CA LEU A 272 3.73 11.85 -6.72
C LEU A 272 3.82 11.28 -8.14
N VAL A 273 2.74 10.69 -8.68
CA VAL A 273 2.79 10.15 -10.05
C VAL A 273 2.91 11.27 -11.09
N CYS A 274 2.32 12.44 -10.85
CA CYS A 274 2.52 13.63 -11.67
C CYS A 274 3.95 14.17 -11.61
N ALA A 275 4.63 14.03 -10.48
CA ALA A 275 6.05 14.34 -10.37
C ALA A 275 6.89 13.37 -11.21
N PHE A 276 6.52 12.10 -11.20
CA PHE A 276 7.23 11.02 -11.88
C PHE A 276 7.04 11.02 -13.40
N GLY A 277 5.80 10.99 -13.89
CA GLY A 277 5.46 10.90 -15.31
C GLY A 277 5.16 12.23 -16.00
N GLY A 278 5.25 13.35 -15.27
CA GLY A 278 4.88 14.68 -15.72
C GLY A 278 3.37 14.94 -15.63
N ARG A 279 2.98 16.07 -15.02
CA ARG A 279 1.58 16.43 -14.74
C ARG A 279 0.67 16.33 -15.96
N GLY A 280 1.09 16.89 -17.10
CA GLY A 280 0.29 16.90 -18.33
C GLY A 280 0.01 15.49 -18.87
N ASN A 281 1.02 14.62 -18.84
CA ASN A 281 0.90 13.23 -19.29
C ASN A 281 0.00 12.43 -18.36
N MET A 282 0.18 12.60 -17.05
CA MET A 282 -0.63 11.89 -16.05
C MET A 282 -2.09 12.31 -16.10
N LEU A 283 -2.41 13.59 -16.16
CA LEU A 283 -3.82 14.00 -16.27
C LEU A 283 -4.48 13.52 -17.57
N ARG A 284 -3.72 13.38 -18.68
CA ARG A 284 -4.22 12.71 -19.90
C ARG A 284 -4.44 11.22 -19.68
N ALA A 285 -3.49 10.52 -19.06
CA ALA A 285 -3.60 9.10 -18.76
C ALA A 285 -4.80 8.78 -17.86
N TYR A 286 -5.06 9.61 -16.85
CA TYR A 286 -6.20 9.46 -15.95
C TYR A 286 -7.54 9.72 -16.64
N ARG A 287 -7.64 10.73 -17.51
CA ARG A 287 -8.84 10.94 -18.35
C ARG A 287 -9.10 9.76 -19.27
N HIS A 288 -8.06 9.31 -19.98
CA HIS A 288 -8.12 8.10 -20.81
C HIS A 288 -8.58 6.89 -20.01
N ALA A 289 -8.04 6.69 -18.80
CA ALA A 289 -8.41 5.59 -17.93
C ALA A 289 -9.89 5.64 -17.54
N VAL A 290 -10.43 6.82 -17.25
CA VAL A 290 -11.87 7.02 -16.97
C VAL A 290 -12.71 6.73 -18.21
N GLU A 291 -12.35 7.29 -19.37
CA GLU A 291 -13.05 7.09 -20.65
C GLU A 291 -13.08 5.61 -21.06
N GLN A 292 -11.96 4.91 -20.88
CA GLN A 292 -11.83 3.49 -21.16
C GLN A 292 -12.35 2.59 -20.03
N ARG A 293 -12.95 3.16 -18.98
CA ARG A 293 -13.53 2.42 -17.84
C ARG A 293 -12.54 1.50 -17.12
N TYR A 294 -11.29 1.96 -16.95
CA TYR A 294 -10.38 1.32 -16.01
C TYR A 294 -10.97 1.36 -14.61
N ARG A 295 -10.63 0.36 -13.80
CA ARG A 295 -10.98 0.29 -12.40
C ARG A 295 -9.89 0.97 -11.57
N PHE A 296 -10.28 1.75 -10.57
CA PHE A 296 -9.37 2.58 -9.79
C PHE A 296 -9.08 1.97 -8.42
N PHE A 297 -8.06 2.50 -7.73
CA PHE A 297 -7.66 2.17 -6.35
C PHE A 297 -7.09 0.76 -6.15
N SER A 298 -7.01 0.32 -4.89
CA SER A 298 -6.27 -0.85 -4.44
C SER A 298 -6.64 -2.17 -5.12
N TYR A 299 -7.90 -2.34 -5.51
CA TYR A 299 -8.38 -3.53 -6.23
C TYR A 299 -8.63 -3.30 -7.72
N GLY A 300 -8.31 -2.08 -8.19
CA GLY A 300 -8.51 -1.66 -9.57
C GLY A 300 -7.51 -2.29 -10.52
N ASP A 301 -7.20 -1.53 -11.56
CA ASP A 301 -6.22 -1.86 -12.56
C ASP A 301 -4.87 -1.18 -12.25
N ALA A 302 -3.83 -1.62 -12.97
CA ALA A 302 -2.46 -1.12 -12.79
C ALA A 302 -2.10 -0.09 -13.86
N MET A 303 -1.09 0.72 -13.54
CA MET A 303 -0.46 1.68 -14.41
C MET A 303 1.06 1.53 -14.31
N LEU A 304 1.73 1.39 -15.45
CA LEU A 304 3.19 1.43 -15.56
C LEU A 304 3.58 2.76 -16.16
N ILE A 305 4.46 3.49 -15.48
CA ILE A 305 4.95 4.81 -15.91
C ILE A 305 6.45 4.70 -16.14
N GLU A 306 6.93 5.25 -17.24
CA GLU A 306 8.36 5.38 -17.57
C GLU A 306 8.72 6.87 -17.64
N ARG A 307 9.94 7.20 -17.20
CA ARG A 307 10.50 8.55 -17.31
C ARG A 307 11.60 8.62 -18.37
#